data_AF-A0A1I7RKB9-F1
#
_entry.id   AF-A0A1I7RKB9-F1
#
_cell.length_a   1.000
_cell.length_b   1.000
_cell.length_c   1.000
_cell.angle_alpha   90.00
_cell.angle_beta   90.00
_cell.angle_gamma   90.00
#
_symmetry.space_group_name_H-M   'P 1'
#
loop_
_entity.id
_entity.type
_entity.pdbx_description
1 polymer ?
#
loop_
_entity_poly.entity_id
_entity_poly.type
_entity_poly.pdbx_seq_one_letter_code
_entity_poly.pdbx_strand_id
1 'polypeptide(L)'
;MVMRSGYLALPLSLLLLTKCTLSCAATSSSTTPCGTCPSLQVITDNNSLDHGVTLTMGTNSAQCATLTVTCTGDTSTSEVILLWTDNGQDQGSSTDSNDNSVTRTLVCNNNMQWTLTDNDFTGVVTAVECLAT
;
A
#
# COMPACT_ATOMS: atom_id res chain seq x y z
N MET A 1 -49.86 29.71 -69.83
CA MET A 1 -48.89 28.91 -69.04
C MET A 1 -49.01 29.37 -67.60
N VAL A 2 -49.35 28.45 -66.71
CA VAL A 2 -50.00 28.70 -65.41
C VAL A 2 -49.00 28.49 -64.27
N MET A 3 -49.04 29.38 -63.27
CA MET A 3 -48.60 29.19 -61.86
C MET A 3 -47.09 28.99 -61.59
N ARG A 4 -46.47 29.41 -60.48
CA ARG A 4 -46.95 29.67 -59.10
C ARG A 4 -45.90 30.51 -58.36
N SER A 5 -46.33 31.59 -57.68
CA SER A 5 -45.56 32.23 -56.59
C SER A 5 -45.61 31.34 -55.35
N GLY A 6 -44.46 31.04 -54.76
CA GLY A 6 -44.33 30.38 -53.47
C GLY A 6 -43.86 31.37 -52.40
N TYR A 7 -44.72 31.64 -51.42
CA TYR A 7 -44.38 32.18 -50.11
C TYR A 7 -44.32 31.03 -49.11
N LEU A 8 -43.22 30.88 -48.37
CA LEU A 8 -43.08 30.04 -47.17
C LEU A 8 -42.06 30.77 -46.27
N ALA A 9 -42.51 31.53 -45.27
CA ALA A 9 -42.77 31.11 -43.89
C ALA A 9 -41.47 30.88 -43.08
N LEU A 10 -41.20 31.80 -42.15
CA LEU A 10 -40.14 31.75 -41.14
C LEU A 10 -40.26 30.54 -40.21
N PRO A 11 -39.16 30.17 -39.51
CA PRO A 11 -39.31 30.05 -38.07
C PRO A 11 -38.22 30.78 -37.26
N LEU A 12 -38.76 31.51 -36.28
CA LEU A 12 -38.17 32.05 -35.08
C LEU A 12 -37.26 31.01 -34.41
N SER A 13 -35.94 31.18 -34.49
CA SER A 13 -34.99 30.32 -33.80
C SER A 13 -34.82 30.80 -32.36
N LEU A 14 -35.52 30.10 -31.48
CA LEU A 14 -35.57 30.26 -30.03
C LEU A 14 -34.18 30.03 -29.42
N LEU A 15 -33.64 31.06 -28.75
CA LEU A 15 -32.46 30.94 -27.90
C LEU A 15 -32.73 29.93 -26.76
N LEU A 16 -32.06 28.78 -26.77
CA LEU A 16 -31.83 27.98 -25.56
C LEU A 16 -30.37 28.11 -25.13
N LEU A 17 -30.11 29.12 -24.30
CA LEU A 17 -28.91 29.20 -23.47
C LEU A 17 -29.07 28.19 -22.32
N THR A 18 -28.80 26.93 -22.60
CA THR A 18 -28.77 25.87 -21.60
C THR A 18 -27.54 26.09 -20.72
N LYS A 19 -27.76 26.71 -19.56
CA LYS A 19 -26.76 26.82 -18.50
C LYS A 19 -26.40 25.42 -18.02
N CYS A 20 -25.32 24.87 -18.57
CA CYS A 20 -24.67 23.67 -18.04
C CYS A 20 -24.06 24.04 -16.68
N THR A 21 -24.86 23.97 -15.62
CA THR A 21 -24.34 23.94 -14.25
C THR A 21 -23.70 22.57 -14.06
N LEU A 22 -22.41 22.47 -14.39
CA LEU A 22 -21.57 21.36 -13.95
C LEU A 22 -21.51 21.41 -12.42
N SER A 23 -22.39 20.67 -11.77
CA SER A 23 -22.21 20.29 -10.37
C SER A 23 -21.03 19.32 -10.32
N CYS A 24 -19.83 19.85 -10.09
CA CYS A 24 -18.71 19.06 -9.61
C CYS A 24 -19.10 18.50 -8.24
N ALA A 25 -19.65 17.29 -8.20
CA ALA A 25 -19.69 16.51 -6.97
C ALA A 25 -18.24 16.14 -6.64
N ALA A 26 -17.62 16.95 -5.78
CA ALA A 26 -16.36 16.57 -5.16
C ALA A 26 -16.65 15.35 -4.29
N THR A 27 -16.39 14.16 -4.82
CA THR A 27 -16.36 12.92 -4.04
C THR A 27 -15.18 13.07 -3.10
N SER A 28 -15.43 13.55 -1.88
CA SER A 28 -14.47 13.44 -0.79
C SER A 28 -14.23 11.95 -0.59
N SER A 29 -13.11 11.45 -1.12
CA SER A 29 -12.61 10.13 -0.77
C SER A 29 -12.48 10.12 0.74
N SER A 30 -13.42 9.47 1.41
CA SER A 30 -13.27 9.15 2.82
C SER A 30 -12.07 8.21 2.87
N THR A 31 -10.89 8.76 3.11
CA THR A 31 -9.74 8.00 3.57
C THR A 31 -10.18 7.38 4.87
N THR A 32 -10.70 6.15 4.79
CA THR A 32 -10.93 5.34 5.97
C THR A 32 -9.58 5.30 6.68
N PRO A 33 -9.50 5.82 7.92
CA PRO A 33 -8.24 5.81 8.64
C PRO A 33 -7.82 4.34 8.75
N CYS A 34 -6.59 4.05 8.34
CA CYS A 34 -6.01 2.75 8.58
C CYS A 34 -6.12 2.45 10.08
N GLY A 35 -6.53 1.22 10.41
CA GLY A 35 -6.79 0.85 11.80
C GLY A 35 -5.51 0.79 12.64
N THR A 36 -5.65 0.40 13.90
CA THR A 36 -4.51 0.02 14.74
C THR A 36 -4.18 -1.45 14.49
N CYS A 37 -2.99 -1.74 13.98
CA CYS A 37 -2.54 -3.12 13.79
C CYS A 37 -2.03 -3.74 15.09
N PRO A 38 -2.11 -5.06 15.25
CA PRO A 38 -1.53 -5.78 16.39
C PRO A 38 0.00 -5.68 16.37
N SER A 39 0.64 -6.01 17.50
CA SER A 39 2.11 -6.16 17.52
C SER A 39 2.54 -7.26 16.55
N LEU A 40 3.61 -7.01 15.79
CA LEU A 40 4.26 -8.03 14.97
C LEU A 40 5.01 -9.01 15.87
N GLN A 41 4.81 -10.31 15.68
CA GLN A 41 5.56 -11.32 16.41
C GLN A 41 6.98 -11.43 15.84
N VAL A 42 8.00 -11.37 16.70
CA VAL A 42 9.37 -11.71 16.32
C VAL A 42 9.61 -13.16 16.72
N ILE A 43 9.94 -14.00 15.73
CA ILE A 43 10.29 -15.40 15.96
C ILE A 43 11.78 -15.42 16.32
N THR A 44 12.09 -16.08 17.43
CA THR A 44 13.45 -16.33 17.91
C THR A 44 13.58 -17.84 18.14
N ASP A 45 14.13 -18.54 17.17
CA ASP A 45 14.47 -19.97 17.26
C ASP A 45 16.00 -20.16 17.38
N ASN A 46 16.50 -21.39 17.30
CA ASN A 46 17.94 -21.66 17.40
C ASN A 46 18.75 -21.19 16.18
N ASN A 47 18.09 -20.82 15.07
CA ASN A 47 18.70 -20.34 13.83
C ASN A 47 18.58 -18.82 13.69
N SER A 48 17.71 -18.20 14.49
CA SER A 48 17.50 -16.76 14.55
C SER A 48 18.70 -16.04 15.16
N LEU A 49 19.02 -14.87 14.60
CA LEU A 49 19.97 -13.96 15.20
C LEU A 49 19.37 -13.38 16.50
N ASP A 50 19.95 -13.74 17.65
CA ASP A 50 19.40 -13.54 19.02
C ASP A 50 18.99 -12.08 19.33
N HIS A 51 19.48 -11.10 18.56
CA HIS A 51 19.07 -9.69 18.63
C HIS A 51 19.02 -8.99 17.26
N GLY A 52 18.82 -9.75 16.18
CA GLY A 52 18.92 -9.20 14.83
C GLY A 52 17.78 -8.24 14.47
N VAL A 53 16.60 -8.36 15.10
CA VAL A 53 15.41 -7.59 14.71
C VAL A 53 15.23 -6.32 15.55
N THR A 54 15.19 -5.17 14.87
CA THR A 54 14.73 -3.90 15.42
C THR A 54 13.40 -3.49 14.79
N LEU A 55 12.46 -3.06 15.63
CA LEU A 55 11.11 -2.63 15.23
C LEU A 55 10.91 -1.13 15.53
N THR A 56 10.62 -0.34 14.49
CA THR A 56 10.39 1.11 14.62
C THR A 56 9.00 1.48 14.09
N MET A 57 8.15 2.01 14.96
CA MET A 57 6.81 2.50 14.59
C MET A 57 6.89 3.88 13.92
N GLY A 58 6.00 4.13 12.98
CA GLY A 58 5.84 5.42 12.31
C GLY A 58 4.45 5.61 11.71
N THR A 59 4.30 6.65 10.89
CA THR A 59 3.11 6.91 10.10
C THR A 59 3.49 7.34 8.68
N ASN A 60 2.70 6.93 7.69
CA ASN A 60 2.89 7.37 6.30
C ASN A 60 2.09 8.65 5.98
N SER A 61 2.20 9.13 4.74
CA SER A 61 1.48 10.33 4.26
C SER A 61 -0.05 10.18 4.26
N ALA A 62 -0.56 8.95 4.24
CA ALA A 62 -1.98 8.63 4.37
C ALA A 62 -2.43 8.48 5.84
N GLN A 63 -1.56 8.81 6.80
CA GLN A 63 -1.78 8.65 8.24
C GLN A 63 -1.97 7.20 8.71
N CYS A 64 -1.54 6.23 7.91
CA CYS A 64 -1.54 4.83 8.30
C CYS A 64 -0.33 4.51 9.16
N ALA A 65 -0.53 3.68 10.19
CA ALA A 65 0.57 3.17 10.98
C ALA A 65 1.53 2.38 10.08
N THR A 66 2.82 2.61 10.26
CA THR A 66 3.89 1.86 9.61
C THR A 66 4.77 1.20 10.65
N LEU A 67 5.35 0.06 10.31
CA LEU A 67 6.33 -0.65 11.12
C LEU A 67 7.56 -0.96 10.28
N THR A 68 8.65 -0.27 10.54
CA THR A 68 9.95 -0.56 9.92
C THR A 68 10.62 -1.67 10.70
N VAL A 69 10.92 -2.76 10.00
CA VAL A 69 11.59 -3.95 10.49
C VAL A 69 13.00 -3.94 9.92
N THR A 70 14.00 -3.96 10.78
CA THR A 70 15.41 -4.07 10.40
C THR A 70 15.95 -5.36 10.98
N CYS A 71 16.49 -6.23 10.12
CA CYS A 71 17.29 -7.39 10.50
C CYS A 71 18.76 -7.04 10.30
N THR A 72 19.60 -7.27 11.30
CA THR A 72 21.03 -6.97 11.26
C THR A 72 21.83 -8.15 11.81
N GLY A 73 22.79 -8.61 11.03
CA GLY A 73 23.75 -9.64 11.39
C GLY A 73 24.86 -9.11 12.29
N ASP A 74 25.62 -10.03 12.87
CA ASP A 74 26.83 -9.65 13.62
C ASP A 74 27.99 -9.28 12.66
N THR A 75 29.16 -8.96 13.21
CA THR A 75 30.34 -8.57 12.41
C THR A 75 30.90 -9.70 11.55
N SER A 76 30.52 -10.96 11.81
CA SER A 76 30.92 -12.14 11.03
C SER A 76 29.88 -12.55 9.99
N THR A 77 28.68 -11.98 10.04
CA THR A 77 27.58 -12.31 9.14
C THR A 77 27.74 -11.55 7.82
N SER A 78 27.86 -12.28 6.71
CA SER A 78 27.99 -11.70 5.38
C SER A 78 26.66 -11.24 4.78
N GLU A 79 25.59 -11.97 5.07
CA GLU A 79 24.26 -11.70 4.53
C GLU A 79 23.20 -12.14 5.54
N VAL A 80 22.10 -11.39 5.58
CA VAL A 80 20.93 -11.70 6.41
C VAL A 80 19.65 -11.73 5.58
N ILE A 81 18.66 -12.47 6.09
CA ILE A 81 17.35 -12.62 5.49
C ILE A 81 16.27 -12.28 6.51
N LEU A 82 15.26 -11.53 6.07
CA LEU A 82 13.96 -11.45 6.75
C LEU A 82 13.04 -12.53 6.18
N LEU A 83 12.64 -13.51 7.00
CA LEU A 83 11.62 -14.50 6.64
C LEU A 83 10.27 -14.03 7.19
N TRP A 84 9.26 -13.96 6.32
CA TRP A 84 7.94 -13.46 6.64
C TRP A 84 6.95 -14.60 6.82
N THR A 85 6.11 -14.54 7.86
CA THR A 85 5.06 -15.55 8.05
C THR A 85 3.71 -14.94 8.36
N ASP A 86 2.64 -15.64 7.95
CA ASP A 86 1.25 -15.36 8.31
C ASP A 86 0.67 -16.59 9.02
N ASN A 87 0.33 -16.44 10.30
CA ASN A 87 -0.13 -17.54 11.15
C ASN A 87 0.79 -18.78 11.12
N GLY A 88 2.10 -18.55 11.06
CA GLY A 88 3.13 -19.59 11.01
C GLY A 88 3.33 -20.25 9.64
N GLN A 89 2.65 -19.78 8.59
CA GLN A 89 2.92 -20.19 7.21
C GLN A 89 3.91 -19.24 6.55
N ASP A 90 4.94 -19.78 5.92
CA ASP A 90 5.91 -19.02 5.11
C ASP A 90 5.20 -18.23 4.00
N GLN A 91 5.48 -16.94 3.96
CA GLN A 91 4.96 -16.02 2.94
C GLN A 91 6.04 -15.57 1.95
N GLY A 92 7.31 -15.88 2.23
CA GLY A 92 8.45 -15.46 1.45
C GLY A 92 9.52 -14.79 2.31
N SER A 93 10.53 -14.25 1.64
CA SER A 93 11.68 -13.61 2.29
C SER A 93 12.11 -12.33 1.59
N SER A 94 12.81 -11.48 2.32
CA SER A 94 13.47 -10.28 1.82
C SER A 94 14.96 -10.35 2.09
N THR A 95 15.76 -10.02 1.09
CA THR A 95 17.22 -9.91 1.18
C THR A 95 17.69 -8.63 0.50
N ASP A 96 18.85 -8.12 0.91
CA ASP A 96 19.58 -7.04 0.26
C ASP A 96 20.97 -7.59 -0.09
N SER A 97 21.37 -7.49 -1.36
CA SER A 97 22.51 -8.26 -1.88
C SER A 97 23.84 -7.92 -1.19
N ASN A 98 24.47 -8.93 -0.58
CA ASN A 98 25.73 -8.81 0.17
C ASN A 98 25.67 -7.79 1.31
N ASP A 99 24.50 -7.60 1.93
CA ASP A 99 24.32 -6.72 3.07
C ASP A 99 24.11 -7.53 4.34
N ASN A 100 24.81 -7.15 5.40
CA ASN A 100 24.58 -7.70 6.74
C ASN A 100 23.38 -7.03 7.43
N SER A 101 22.62 -6.20 6.72
CA SER A 101 21.36 -5.63 7.17
C SER A 101 20.31 -5.63 6.07
N VAL A 102 19.08 -5.96 6.44
CA VAL A 102 17.89 -5.84 5.57
C VAL A 102 16.85 -5.01 6.30
N THR A 103 16.29 -4.01 5.62
CA THR A 103 15.23 -3.16 6.19
C THR A 103 14.01 -3.14 5.30
N ARG A 104 12.83 -3.41 5.86
CA ARG A 104 11.53 -3.33 5.16
C ARG A 104 10.49 -2.60 6.00
N THR A 105 9.52 -1.98 5.35
CA THR A 105 8.45 -1.23 6.02
C THR A 105 7.11 -1.89 5.74
N LEU A 106 6.44 -2.29 6.82
CA LEU A 106 5.07 -2.77 6.80
C LEU A 106 4.11 -1.59 6.90
N VAL A 107 2.97 -1.69 6.22
CA VAL A 107 1.89 -0.71 6.30
C VAL A 107 0.65 -1.38 6.88
N CYS A 108 0.06 -0.78 7.91
CA CYS A 108 -1.19 -1.24 8.47
C CYS A 108 -2.35 -0.91 7.53
N ASN A 109 -3.13 -1.92 7.15
CA ASN A 109 -4.27 -1.74 6.24
C ASN A 109 -5.60 -1.49 7.02
N ASN A 110 -6.68 -1.31 6.26
CA ASN A 110 -8.02 -1.08 6.83
C ASN A 110 -8.63 -2.30 7.54
N ASN A 111 -8.06 -3.49 7.32
CA ASN A 111 -8.45 -4.73 8.01
C ASN A 111 -7.64 -4.95 9.30
N MET A 112 -6.84 -3.96 9.75
CA MET A 112 -5.96 -4.05 10.91
C MET A 112 -4.89 -5.15 10.75
N GLN A 113 -4.39 -5.34 9.53
CA GLN A 113 -3.32 -6.29 9.20
C GLN A 113 -2.08 -5.57 8.70
N TRP A 114 -0.91 -6.05 9.11
CA TRP A 114 0.34 -5.60 8.51
C TRP A 114 0.46 -6.16 7.11
N THR A 115 0.70 -5.28 6.14
CA THR A 115 0.96 -5.64 4.75
C THR A 115 2.37 -5.24 4.37
N LEU A 116 3.07 -6.13 3.67
CA LEU A 116 4.36 -5.85 3.06
C LEU A 116 4.15 -5.76 1.54
N THR A 117 4.85 -4.82 0.93
CA THR A 117 5.03 -4.76 -0.52
C THR A 117 6.53 -4.63 -0.74
N ASP A 118 7.13 -5.71 -1.18
CA ASP A 118 8.54 -5.84 -1.55
C ASP A 118 8.61 -6.45 -2.95
N ASN A 119 9.73 -6.29 -3.66
CA ASN A 119 9.86 -6.55 -5.11
C ASN A 119 9.15 -7.83 -5.60
N ASP A 120 9.28 -8.92 -4.85
CA ASP A 120 8.72 -10.23 -5.20
C ASP A 120 7.58 -10.69 -4.26
N PHE A 121 7.22 -9.88 -3.26
CA PHE A 121 6.22 -10.25 -2.26
C PHE A 121 5.23 -9.14 -1.97
N THR A 122 3.94 -9.44 -2.13
CA THR A 122 2.87 -8.61 -1.58
C THR A 122 1.93 -9.49 -0.78
N GLY A 123 1.82 -9.23 0.52
CA GLY A 123 1.02 -10.08 1.39
C GLY A 123 0.84 -9.53 2.80
N VAL A 124 -0.03 -10.22 3.54
CA VAL A 124 -0.21 -10.01 4.98
C VAL A 124 0.91 -10.73 5.72
N VAL A 125 1.42 -10.11 6.78
CA VAL A 125 2.40 -10.72 7.68
C VAL A 125 1.96 -10.58 9.13
N THR A 126 2.19 -11.62 9.92
CA THR A 126 1.90 -11.63 11.36
C THR A 126 3.15 -11.84 12.20
N ALA A 127 4.18 -12.45 11.62
CA ALA A 127 5.46 -12.62 12.29
C ALA A 127 6.63 -12.48 11.32
N VAL A 128 7.81 -12.27 11.89
CA VAL A 128 9.07 -12.13 11.18
C VAL A 128 10.17 -12.87 11.91
N GLU A 129 11.09 -13.43 11.13
CA GLU A 129 12.31 -14.09 11.60
C GLU A 129 13.53 -13.49 10.88
N CYS A 130 14.64 -13.37 11.59
CA CYS A 130 15.88 -12.80 11.06
C CYS A 130 16.98 -13.86 11.11
N LEU A 131 17.42 -14.27 9.92
CA LEU A 131 18.33 -15.39 9.73
C LEU A 131 19.64 -14.90 9.14
N ALA A 132 20.76 -15.50 9.56
CA ALA A 132 22.04 -15.38 8.85
C ALA A 132 22.13 -16.45 7.74
N THR A 133 22.79 -16.13 6.64
CA THR A 133 23.06 -17.06 5.52
C THR A 133 24.53 -17.34 5.30
#